data_AF-A0A6L2PDB3-F1
#
_entry.id   AF-A0A6L2PDB3-F1
#
_cell.length_a   1.000
_cell.length_b   1.000
_cell.length_c   1.000
_cell.angle_alpha   90.00
_cell.angle_beta   90.00
_cell.angle_gamma   90.00
#
_symmetry.space_group_name_H-M   'P 1'
#
loop_
_entity.id
_entity.type
_entity.pdbx_description
1 polymer ?
#
loop_
_entity_poly.entity_id
_entity_poly.type
_entity_poly.pdbx_seq_one_letter_code
_entity_poly.pdbx_strand_id
1 'polypeptide(L)' 'MLPELRCLYINLATFWFQQDVATAHTAWQSMCSLRTVVEHNIISHYDDIHWPVRSADLSARVFTSWGYLKSKVFEICPAD' A
#
# COMPACT_ATOMS: atom_id res chain seq x y z
N MET A 1 3.30 -2.76 11.92
CA MET A 1 3.49 -3.53 10.67
C MET A 1 4.85 -4.23 10.60
N LEU A 2 5.98 -3.52 10.68
CA LEU A 2 7.31 -4.18 10.63
C LEU A 2 7.63 -5.09 11.82
N PRO A 3 7.29 -4.76 13.08
CA PRO A 3 7.51 -5.65 14.22
C PRO A 3 6.82 -7.02 14.05
N GLU A 4 5.58 -7.00 13.57
CA GLU A 4 4.74 -8.18 13.39
C GLU A 4 5.26 -9.07 12.26
N LEU A 5 5.70 -8.46 11.15
CA LEU A 5 6.32 -9.19 10.02
C LEU A 5 7.67 -9.83 10.42
N ARG A 6 8.44 -9.17 11.29
CA ARG A 6 9.67 -9.72 11.85
C ARG A 6 9.39 -10.91 12.78
N CYS A 7 8.32 -10.86 13.58
CA CYS A 7 7.91 -11.99 14.41
C CYS A 7 7.50 -13.22 13.59
N LEU A 8 6.98 -13.01 12.38
CA LEU A 8 6.64 -14.09 11.45
C LEU A 8 7.85 -14.61 10.66
N TYR A 9 9.06 -14.09 10.92
CA TYR A 9 10.30 -14.47 10.23
C TYR A 9 10.21 -14.29 8.70
N ILE A 10 9.42 -13.33 8.24
CA ILE A 10 9.22 -13.04 6.82
C ILE A 10 10.40 -12.19 6.33
N ASN A 11 11.11 -12.68 5.32
CA ASN A 11 12.12 -11.88 4.63
C ASN A 11 11.43 -10.92 3.65
N LEU A 12 11.30 -9.65 4.04
CA LEU A 12 10.62 -8.65 3.21
C LEU A 12 11.39 -8.26 1.94
N ALA A 13 12.69 -8.56 1.85
CA ALA A 13 13.47 -8.37 0.63
C ALA A 13 13.02 -9.28 -0.52
N THR A 14 12.23 -10.34 -0.26
CA THR A 14 11.66 -11.19 -1.32
C THR A 14 10.27 -10.78 -1.78
N PHE A 15 9.69 -9.73 -1.20
CA PHE A 15 8.32 -9.29 -1.48
C PHE A 15 8.31 -8.00 -2.28
N TRP A 16 7.29 -7.85 -3.12
CA TRP A 16 6.98 -6.60 -3.79
C TRP A 16 6.04 -5.75 -2.94
N PHE A 17 6.43 -4.50 -2.71
CA PHE A 17 5.60 -3.50 -2.05
C PHE A 17 4.95 -2.58 -3.08
N GLN A 18 3.62 -2.56 -3.12
CA GLN A 18 2.85 -1.68 -3.99
C GLN A 18 2.19 -0.57 -3.17
N GLN A 19 2.32 0.67 -3.63
CA GLN A 19 1.66 1.84 -3.04
C GLN A 19 1.03 2.75 -4.09
N ASP A 20 0.13 3.63 -3.64
CA ASP A 20 -0.51 4.63 -4.49
C ASP A 20 0.37 5.89 -4.68
N VAL A 21 -0.21 6.89 -5.34
CA VAL A 21 0.49 8.14 -5.70
C VAL A 21 0.30 9.25 -4.64
N ALA A 22 -0.09 8.90 -3.41
CA ALA A 22 -0.21 9.91 -2.36
C ALA A 22 1.16 10.55 -2.08
N THR A 23 1.21 11.88 -1.95
CA THR A 23 2.47 12.62 -1.79
C THR A 23 3.32 12.11 -0.62
N ALA A 24 2.68 11.71 0.49
CA ALA A 24 3.37 11.13 1.64
C ALA A 24 4.04 9.78 1.34
N HIS A 25 3.45 8.96 0.46
CA HIS A 25 3.97 7.66 0.06
C HIS A 25 5.15 7.78 -0.92
N THR A 26 5.15 8.82 -1.75
CA THR A 26 6.24 9.12 -2.69
C THR A 26 7.33 10.04 -2.12
N ALA A 27 7.17 10.54 -0.90
CA ALA A 27 8.14 11.42 -0.28
C ALA A 27 9.49 10.71 -0.11
N TRP A 28 10.58 11.45 -0.31
CA TRP A 28 11.93 10.89 -0.25
C TRP A 28 12.21 10.13 1.06
N GLN A 29 11.81 10.71 2.20
CA GLN A 29 11.99 10.07 3.51
C GLN A 29 11.27 8.72 3.60
N SER A 30 10.02 8.66 3.14
CA SER A 30 9.21 7.44 3.10
C SER A 30 9.84 6.38 2.20
N MET A 31 10.29 6.78 1.00
CA MET A 31 10.94 5.88 0.04
C MET A 31 12.28 5.35 0.58
N CYS A 32 13.09 6.19 1.23
CA CYS A 32 14.33 5.77 1.87
C CYS A 32 14.07 4.72 2.95
N SER A 33 13.09 4.97 3.84
CA SER A 33 12.70 3.98 4.85
C SER A 33 12.22 2.68 4.21
N LEU A 34 11.42 2.74 3.16
CA LEU A 34 10.90 1.58 2.47
C LEU A 34 12.02 0.73 1.84
N ARG A 35 12.98 1.36 1.17
CA ARG A 35 14.13 0.69 0.54
C ARG A 35 15.02 -0.04 1.55
N THR A 36 15.06 0.38 2.82
CA THR A 36 15.79 -0.37 3.86
C THR A 36 15.16 -1.72 4.22
N VAL A 37 13.93 -1.97 3.77
CA VAL A 37 13.13 -3.14 4.15
C VAL A 37 12.83 -4.06 2.97
N VAL A 38 12.38 -3.49 1.85
CA VAL A 38 11.96 -4.23 0.63
C VAL A 38 12.91 -4.01 -0.54
N GLU A 39 14.05 -3.35 -0.29
CA GLU A 39 15.10 -3.07 -1.28
C GLU A 39 14.56 -2.34 -2.53
N HIS A 40 14.69 -2.95 -3.70
CA HIS A 40 14.25 -2.40 -4.99
C HIS A 40 12.89 -2.96 -5.44
N ASN A 41 12.26 -3.81 -4.62
CA ASN A 41 10.98 -4.44 -4.97
C ASN A 41 9.81 -3.50 -4.66
N ILE A 42 9.81 -2.31 -5.24
CA ILE A 42 8.82 -1.26 -4.98
C ILE A 42 8.10 -0.92 -6.29
N ILE A 43 6.77 -0.96 -6.24
CA ILE A 43 5.88 -0.48 -7.29
C ILE A 43 5.29 0.85 -6.78
N SER A 44 5.72 1.96 -7.39
CA SER A 44 5.34 3.31 -6.98
C SER A 44 5.43 4.29 -8.16
N HIS A 45 4.86 5.47 -8.01
CA HIS A 45 4.77 6.45 -9.10
C HIS A 45 6.14 6.94 -9.62
N TYR A 46 7.17 7.01 -8.77
CA TYR A 46 8.51 7.48 -9.15
C TYR A 46 9.58 6.39 -8.99
N ASP A 47 9.20 5.12 -9.00
CA ASP A 47 10.13 4.00 -8.89
C ASP A 47 10.26 3.25 -10.22
N ASP A 48 11.11 2.22 -10.23
CA ASP A 48 11.44 1.44 -11.43
C ASP A 48 10.20 0.82 -12.09
N ILE A 49 9.24 0.38 -11.28
CA ILE A 49 7.91 -0.04 -11.76
C ILE A 49 6.91 1.09 -11.48
N HIS A 50 6.60 1.83 -12.54
CA HIS A 50 5.72 2.99 -12.49
C HIS A 50 4.26 2.60 -12.19
N TRP A 51 3.74 3.12 -11.07
CA TRP A 51 2.31 3.04 -10.76
C TRP A 51 1.51 4.19 -11.38
N PRO A 52 0.47 3.91 -12.19
CA PRO A 52 -0.30 4.96 -12.86
C PRO A 52 -1.14 5.81 -11.89
N VAL A 53 -1.20 7.12 -12.18
CA VAL A 53 -2.01 8.09 -11.44
C VAL A 53 -3.50 7.75 -11.57
N ARG A 54 -4.28 8.00 -10.51
CA ARG A 54 -5.75 7.77 -10.46
C ARG A 54 -6.20 6.32 -10.70
N SER A 55 -5.30 5.35 -10.55
CA SER A 55 -5.61 3.92 -10.79
C SER A 55 -5.98 3.20 -9.50
N ALA A 56 -7.07 3.66 -8.88
CA ALA A 56 -7.59 3.08 -7.65
C ALA A 56 -8.16 1.65 -7.87
N ASP A 57 -8.66 1.39 -9.06
CA ASP A 57 -9.14 0.09 -9.54
C ASP A 57 -8.02 -0.97 -9.63
N LEU A 58 -6.80 -0.56 -9.95
CA LEU A 58 -5.63 -1.44 -9.97
C LEU A 58 -5.11 -1.75 -8.55
N SER A 59 -5.47 -0.94 -7.54
CA SER A 59 -5.08 -1.20 -6.17
C SER A 59 -6.00 -2.24 -5.54
N ALA A 60 -5.45 -3.42 -5.22
CA ALA A 60 -6.20 -4.47 -4.54
C ALA A 60 -6.90 -3.95 -3.27
N ARG A 61 -6.22 -3.10 -2.47
CA ARG A 61 -6.77 -2.51 -1.24
C ARG A 61 -7.99 -1.64 -1.51
N VAL A 62 -7.92 -0.77 -2.51
CA VAL A 62 -8.99 0.21 -2.76
C VAL A 62 -10.15 -0.43 -3.51
N PHE A 63 -9.90 -1.32 -4.46
CA PHE A 63 -10.98 -2.01 -5.15
C PHE A 63 -11.69 -3.04 -4.24
N THR A 64 -10.93 -3.91 -3.56
CA THR A 64 -11.54 -5.01 -2.79
C THR A 64 -11.94 -4.59 -1.38
N SER A 65 -10.99 -4.13 -0.57
CA SER A 65 -11.22 -3.89 0.86
C SER A 65 -12.13 -2.69 1.07
N TRP A 66 -11.90 -1.58 0.35
CA TRP A 66 -12.76 -0.41 0.47
C TRP A 66 -14.13 -0.61 -0.19
N GLY A 67 -14.21 -1.40 -1.26
CA GLY A 67 -15.48 -1.84 -1.85
C GLY A 67 -16.33 -2.63 -0.85
N TYR A 68 -15.73 -3.65 -0.23
CA TYR A 68 -16.38 -4.45 0.81
C TYR A 68 -16.72 -3.63 2.05
N LEU A 69 -15.81 -2.79 2.53
CA LEU A 69 -16.08 -1.97 3.72
C LEU A 69 -17.24 -1.01 3.48
N LYS A 70 -17.33 -0.38 2.30
CA LYS A 70 -18.49 0.44 1.93
C LYS A 70 -19.77 -0.38 1.92
N SER A 71 -19.77 -1.60 1.39
CA SER A 71 -20.97 -2.43 1.41
C SER A 71 -21.44 -2.74 2.84
N LYS A 72 -20.51 -2.82 3.81
CA LYS A 72 -20.83 -3.01 5.23
C LYS A 72 -21.24 -1.75 5.97
N VAL A 73 -20.58 -0.62 5.72
CA VAL A 73 -20.91 0.64 6.39
C VAL A 73 -22.28 1.16 5.96
N PHE A 74 -22.65 1.01 4.69
CA PHE A 74 -23.95 1.45 4.19
C PHE A 74 -25.09 0.44 4.38
N GLU A 75 -24.83 -0.75 4.95
CA GLU A 75 -25.87 -1.67 5.42
C GLU A 75 -26.65 -1.08 6.61
N ILE A 76 -26.04 -0.15 7.36
CA ILE A 76 -26.61 0.47 8.55
C ILE A 76 -26.54 1.98 8.36
N CYS A 77 -27.64 2.71 8.60
CA CYS A 77 -27.57 4.17 8.60
C CYS A 77 -26.59 4.59 9.71
N PRO A 78 -25.51 5.33 9.39
CA PRO A 78 -24.62 5.84 10.42
C PRO A 78 -25.45 6.65 11.42
N ALA A 79 -25.29 6.39 12.71
CA ALA A 79 -25.87 7.26 13.73
C ALA A 79 -25.12 8.59 13.71
N ASP A 80 -25.87 9.69 13.78
CA ASP A 80 -25.35 11.07 13.83
C ASP A 80 -24.42 11.33 15.04
#